data_AF-A0A1B3XSH6-F1
#
_entry.id   AF-A0A1B3XSH6-F1
#
_cell.length_a   1.000
_cell.length_b   1.000
_cell.length_c   1.000
_cell.angle_alpha   90.00
_cell.angle_beta   90.00
_cell.angle_gamma   90.00
#
_symmetry.space_group_name_H-M   'P 1'
#
loop_
_entity.id
_entity.type
_entity.pdbx_description
1 polymer ?
#
loop_
_entity_poly.entity_id
_entity_poly.type
_entity_poly.pdbx_seq_one_letter_code
_entity_poly.pdbx_strand_id
1 'polypeptide(L)'
;MLILIIACFVTAKLMTYKYWTCIYTAFGHDNYFKVIAKLESEGVRFKTKTPMNLGSTDFQNRNKTTQYDVFVKKEDEQAAQRAIHSG
;
A
#
# COMPACT_ATOMS: atom_id res chain seq x y z
N MET A 1 3.52 5.03 35.70
CA MET A 1 4.08 5.73 34.50
C MET A 1 4.44 4.75 33.40
N LEU A 2 5.30 3.75 33.63
CA LEU A 2 5.75 2.80 32.60
C LEU A 2 4.60 2.00 31.94
N ILE A 3 3.64 1.54 32.74
CA ILE A 3 2.47 0.77 32.26
C ILE A 3 1.60 1.62 31.32
N LEU A 4 1.44 2.92 31.60
CA LEU A 4 0.68 3.84 30.75
C LEU A 4 1.38 4.10 29.42
N ILE A 5 2.71 4.22 29.42
CA ILE A 5 3.51 4.40 28.20
C ILE A 5 3.39 3.17 27.30
N ILE A 6 3.49 1.96 27.87
CA ILE A 6 3.34 0.71 27.12
C ILE A 6 1.91 0.60 26.56
N ALA A 7 0.89 0.92 27.36
CA ALA A 7 -0.50 0.92 26.91
C ALA A 7 -0.73 1.90 25.76
N CYS A 8 -0.21 3.13 25.83
CA CYS A 8 -0.25 4.11 24.73
C CYS A 8 0.46 3.62 23.47
N PHE A 9 1.59 2.95 23.60
CA PHE A 9 2.33 2.44 22.45
C PHE A 9 1.59 1.28 21.76
N VAL A 10 0.96 0.41 22.54
CA VAL A 10 0.13 -0.70 22.03
C VAL A 10 -1.13 -0.18 21.35
N THR A 11 -1.83 0.80 21.94
CA THR A 11 -3.03 1.39 21.33
C THR A 11 -2.70 2.16 20.05
N ALA A 12 -1.61 2.93 20.04
CA ALA A 12 -1.13 3.60 18.82
C ALA A 12 -0.81 2.57 17.71
N LYS A 13 -0.13 1.46 18.05
CA LYS A 13 0.09 0.36 17.11
C LYS A 13 -1.22 -0.22 16.58
N LEU A 14 -2.18 -0.49 17.46
CA LEU A 14 -3.48 -1.06 17.08
C LEU A 14 -4.26 -0.14 16.13
N MET A 15 -4.25 1.17 16.39
CA MET A 15 -4.82 2.17 15.50
C MET A 15 -4.17 2.08 14.12
N THR A 16 -2.84 2.02 14.02
CA THR A 16 -2.17 1.85 12.71
C THR A 16 -2.47 0.55 11.97
N TYR A 17 -2.89 -0.54 12.64
CA TYR A 17 -3.22 -1.81 11.98
C TYR A 17 -4.68 -1.90 11.51
N LYS A 18 -5.61 -1.23 12.20
CA LYS A 18 -7.05 -1.40 11.99
C LYS A 18 -7.61 -0.64 10.78
N TYR A 19 -6.86 0.31 10.21
CA TYR A 19 -7.40 1.25 9.22
C TYR A 19 -6.65 1.26 7.89
N TRP A 20 -6.32 0.11 7.32
CA TRP A 20 -5.81 0.07 5.94
C TRP A 20 -6.98 -0.01 4.96
N THR A 21 -6.99 0.86 3.95
CA THR A 21 -8.01 0.92 2.90
C THR A 21 -7.35 0.71 1.53
N CYS A 22 -8.00 -0.04 0.65
CA CYS A 22 -7.53 -0.22 -0.73
C CYS A 22 -7.86 1.04 -1.52
N ILE A 23 -6.84 1.64 -2.14
CA ILE A 23 -7.00 2.88 -2.93
C ILE A 23 -6.81 2.67 -4.42
N TYR A 24 -6.11 1.60 -4.81
CA TYR A 24 -5.77 1.35 -6.20
C TYR A 24 -5.51 -0.14 -6.41
N THR A 25 -6.07 -0.67 -7.48
CA THR A 25 -5.77 -2.01 -7.98
C THR A 25 -5.08 -1.84 -9.33
N ALA A 26 -3.79 -2.15 -9.39
CA ALA A 26 -3.00 -2.10 -10.62
C ALA A 26 -3.01 -3.47 -11.30
N PHE A 27 -3.17 -3.50 -12.60
CA PHE A 27 -2.90 -4.69 -13.41
C PHE A 27 -1.58 -4.49 -14.15
N GLY A 28 -0.65 -5.40 -13.91
CA GLY A 28 0.71 -5.37 -14.45
C GLY A 28 1.68 -4.46 -13.70
N HIS A 29 2.98 -4.70 -13.91
CA HIS A 29 4.04 -4.04 -13.13
C HIS A 29 4.15 -2.55 -13.48
N ASP A 30 3.94 -2.17 -14.75
CA ASP A 30 4.15 -0.78 -15.18
C ASP A 30 3.19 0.20 -14.48
N ASN A 31 1.90 -0.14 -14.45
CA ASN A 31 0.90 0.65 -13.74
C ASN A 31 1.13 0.64 -12.23
N TYR A 32 1.56 -0.51 -11.69
CA TYR A 32 1.91 -0.65 -10.28
C TYR A 32 3.04 0.32 -9.88
N PHE A 33 4.19 0.24 -10.56
CA PHE A 33 5.35 1.07 -10.23
C PHE A 33 5.07 2.56 -10.46
N LYS A 34 4.25 2.91 -11.46
CA LYS A 34 3.82 4.31 -11.67
C LYS A 34 3.04 4.86 -10.48
N VAL A 35 2.13 4.07 -9.90
CA VAL A 35 1.36 4.48 -8.72
C VAL A 35 2.25 4.53 -7.48
N ILE A 36 3.15 3.56 -7.30
CA ILE A 36 4.09 3.57 -6.18
C ILE A 36 4.97 4.81 -6.19
N ALA A 37 5.55 5.18 -7.35
CA ALA A 37 6.40 6.36 -7.46
C ALA A 37 5.66 7.65 -7.05
N LYS A 38 4.38 7.78 -7.39
CA LYS A 38 3.54 8.92 -7.00
C LYS A 38 3.24 8.97 -5.50
N LEU A 39 2.98 7.81 -4.89
CA LEU A 39 2.78 7.73 -3.45
C LEU A 39 4.06 8.06 -2.68
N GLU A 40 5.21 7.59 -3.18
CA GLU A 40 6.52 7.88 -2.61
C GLU A 40 6.89 9.36 -2.72
N SER A 41 6.61 10.02 -3.86
CA SER A 41 6.90 11.45 -4.03
C SER A 41 6.14 12.35 -3.05
N GLU A 42 4.95 11.91 -2.63
CA GLU A 42 4.12 12.61 -1.64
C GLU A 42 4.35 12.10 -0.20
N GLY A 43 5.30 11.18 0.01
CA GLY A 43 5.63 10.63 1.33
C GLY A 43 4.52 9.76 1.94
N VAL A 44 3.59 9.25 1.12
CA VAL A 44 2.45 8.44 1.58
C VAL A 44 2.90 7.02 1.86
N ARG A 45 2.63 6.53 3.07
CA ARG A 45 2.93 5.14 3.45
C ARG A 45 1.89 4.19 2.87
N PHE A 46 2.34 3.22 2.09
CA PHE A 46 1.47 2.20 1.49
C PHE A 46 1.92 0.77 1.84
N LYS A 47 1.02 -0.18 1.63
CA LYS A 47 1.23 -1.62 1.67
C LYS A 47 0.69 -2.23 0.39
N THR A 48 1.36 -3.24 -0.11
CA THR A 48 0.94 -3.93 -1.33
C THR A 48 0.71 -5.40 -1.05
N LYS A 49 -0.44 -5.91 -1.49
CA LYS A 49 -0.66 -7.35 -1.55
C LYS A 49 -0.34 -7.82 -2.96
N THR A 50 0.87 -8.33 -3.13
CA THR A 50 1.23 -9.10 -4.32
C THR A 50 0.71 -10.54 -4.17
N PRO A 51 0.02 -11.11 -5.18
CA PRO A 51 -0.22 -12.54 -5.23
C PRO A 51 1.14 -13.24 -5.30
N MET A 52 1.51 -13.90 -4.23
CA MET A 52 2.80 -14.53 -4.01
C MET A 52 2.91 -15.82 -4.82
N ASN A 53 2.90 -15.72 -6.15
CA ASN A 53 3.33 -16.81 -7.01
C ASN A 53 4.86 -16.75 -7.12
N LEU A 54 5.58 -17.22 -6.11
CA LEU A 54 7.06 -17.23 -6.14
C LEU A 54 7.66 -18.40 -6.95
N GLY A 55 6.85 -19.22 -7.65
CA GLY A 55 7.30 -20.51 -8.21
C GLY A 55 6.95 -20.84 -9.66
N SER A 56 6.67 -19.88 -10.55
CA SER A 56 6.44 -20.19 -11.98
C SER A 56 7.36 -19.41 -12.91
N THR A 57 8.05 -20.15 -13.78
CA THR A 57 9.17 -19.79 -14.66
C THR A 57 8.82 -18.76 -15.75
N ASP A 58 7.60 -18.25 -15.78
CA ASP A 58 7.07 -17.47 -16.89
C ASP A 58 6.90 -15.98 -16.51
N PHE A 59 8.03 -15.26 -16.47
CA PHE A 59 8.10 -13.85 -16.07
C PHE A 59 7.31 -12.92 -17.01
N GLN A 60 7.19 -13.27 -18.28
CA GLN A 60 6.63 -12.40 -19.33
C GLN A 60 5.09 -12.36 -19.31
N ASN A 61 4.44 -13.50 -19.01
CA ASN A 61 2.98 -13.58 -18.89
C ASN A 61 2.44 -12.99 -17.58
N ARG A 62 3.23 -13.04 -16.50
CA ARG A 62 2.86 -12.41 -15.21
C ARG A 62 2.69 -10.90 -15.33
N ASN A 63 3.43 -10.24 -16.22
CA ASN A 63 3.39 -8.79 -16.30
C ASN A 63 2.05 -8.23 -16.79
N LYS A 64 1.19 -9.03 -17.44
CA LYS A 64 -0.15 -8.59 -17.87
C LYS A 64 -1.27 -9.00 -16.91
N THR A 65 -1.11 -10.08 -16.16
CA THR A 65 -2.18 -10.67 -15.34
C THR A 65 -1.96 -10.53 -13.84
N THR A 66 -0.81 -10.01 -13.40
CA THR A 66 -0.58 -9.77 -11.98
C THR A 66 -1.37 -8.57 -11.51
N GLN A 67 -2.26 -8.81 -10.54
CA GLN A 67 -2.99 -7.78 -9.82
C GLN A 67 -2.19 -7.33 -8.61
N TYR A 68 -2.03 -6.03 -8.42
CA TYR A 68 -1.43 -5.41 -7.24
C TYR A 68 -2.47 -4.56 -6.55
N ASP A 69 -2.88 -4.97 -5.37
CA ASP A 69 -3.74 -4.15 -4.53
C ASP A 69 -2.87 -3.27 -3.62
N VAL A 70 -3.01 -1.96 -3.78
CA VAL A 70 -2.31 -0.93 -3.02
C VAL A 70 -3.23 -0.42 -1.92
N PHE A 71 -2.77 -0.56 -0.69
CA PHE A 71 -3.45 -0.12 0.51
C PHE A 71 -2.70 1.03 1.16
N VAL A 72 -3.42 2.01 1.67
CA VAL A 72 -2.87 3.07 2.54
C VAL A 72 -3.64 3.09 3.84
N LYS A 73 -3.14 3.83 4.82
CA LYS A 73 -3.96 4.10 6.00
C LYS A 73 -5.14 5.01 5.62
N LYS A 74 -6.26 4.83 6.32
CA LYS A 74 -7.47 5.63 6.14
C LYS A 74 -7.23 7.13 6.34
N GLU A 75 -6.34 7.49 7.26
CA GLU A 75 -5.93 8.88 7.48
C GLU A 75 -5.21 9.50 6.27
N ASP A 76 -4.52 8.68 5.48
CA ASP A 76 -3.76 9.09 4.30
C ASP A 76 -4.54 8.91 2.99
N GLU A 77 -5.80 8.44 3.04
CA GLU A 77 -6.60 8.12 1.86
C GLU A 77 -6.74 9.31 0.91
N GLN A 78 -7.04 10.50 1.44
CA GLN A 78 -7.19 11.71 0.63
C GLN A 78 -5.87 12.14 -0.01
N ALA A 79 -4.76 12.08 0.74
CA ALA A 79 -3.44 12.41 0.22
C ALA A 79 -3.04 11.43 -0.89
N ALA A 80 -3.30 10.15 -0.69
CA ALA A 80 -3.02 9.11 -1.67
C ALA A 80 -3.86 9.27 -2.95
N GLN A 81 -5.15 9.59 -2.82
CA GLN A 81 -6.02 9.88 -3.96
C GLN A 81 -5.53 11.09 -4.76
N ARG A 82 -5.06 12.15 -4.09
CA ARG A 82 -4.46 13.30 -4.76
C ARG A 82 -3.17 12.92 -5.49
N ALA A 83 -2.28 12.17 -4.85
CA ALA A 83 -1.02 11.71 -5.43
C ALA A 83 -1.23 10.89 -6.71
N ILE A 84 -2.22 9.99 -6.71
CA ILE A 84 -2.51 9.13 -7.87
C ILE A 84 -3.02 9.95 -9.06
N HIS A 85 -3.87 10.94 -8.79
CA HIS A 85 -4.52 11.77 -9.81
C HIS A 85 -3.77 13.06 -10.16
N SER A 86 -2.72 13.44 -9.42
CA SER A 86 -1.85 14.55 -9.79
C SER A 86 -1.11 14.20 -11.08
N GLY A 87 -1.23 15.08 -12.08
CA GLY A 87 -0.76 14.89 -13.45
C GLY A 87 0.75 14.75 -13.57
#